data_AF-A0A7C1PN00-F1
#
_entry.id   AF-A0A7C1PN00-F1
#
_cell.length_a   1.000
_cell.length_b   1.000
_cell.length_c   1.000
_cell.angle_alpha   90.00
_cell.angle_beta   90.00
_cell.angle_gamma   90.00
#
_symmetry.space_group_name_H-M   'P 1'
#
loop_
_entity.id
_entity.type
_entity.pdbx_description
1 polymer ?
#
loop_
_entity_poly.entity_id
_entity_poly.type
_entity_poly.pdbx_seq_one_letter_code
_entity_poly.pdbx_strand_id
1 'polypeptide(L)'
;NYKKRLSLLLSHKPRLVVRKSNKNYTVQVIEYQKEGDRVLVSATSKELAALGYKGHCGNSKAAYLVGYLAGKRALKNKVESAVLDMGMVSAVLGSVAFAALRGAVDAGLDVPHNEEILPAAESFSEVDAVKKKIS
;
A
#
# COMPACT_ATOMS: atom_id res chain seq x y z
N ASN A 1 -0.34 12.42 14.19
CA ASN A 1 -0.67 13.81 13.81
C ASN A 1 -2.16 13.88 13.47
N TYR A 2 -2.99 14.37 14.39
CA TYR A 2 -4.45 14.45 14.21
C TYR A 2 -4.89 15.39 13.08
N LYS A 3 -4.12 16.45 12.80
CA LYS A 3 -4.42 17.40 11.71
C LYS A 3 -4.37 16.73 10.33
N LYS A 4 -3.34 15.91 10.08
CA LYS A 4 -3.22 15.11 8.85
C LYS A 4 -4.35 14.10 8.69
N ARG A 5 -4.83 13.52 9.80
CA ARG A 5 -5.97 12.60 9.77
C ARG A 5 -7.26 13.33 9.39
N LEU A 6 -7.49 14.53 9.92
CA LEU A 6 -8.68 15.32 9.59
C LEU A 6 -8.75 15.65 8.09
N SER A 7 -7.64 16.10 7.49
CA SER A 7 -7.60 16.39 6.05
C SER A 7 -7.88 15.17 5.17
N LEU A 8 -7.46 13.97 5.60
CA LEU A 8 -7.73 12.73 4.89
C LEU A 8 -9.22 12.34 4.97
N LEU A 9 -9.85 12.52 6.13
CA LEU A 9 -11.27 12.19 6.33
C LEU A 9 -12.20 13.07 5.49
N LEU A 10 -11.81 14.33 5.23
CA LEU A 10 -12.57 15.25 4.39
C LEU A 10 -12.71 14.78 2.93
N SER A 11 -11.86 13.85 2.47
CA SER A 11 -11.95 13.30 1.12
C SER A 11 -13.12 12.33 0.93
N HIS A 12 -13.76 11.86 2.01
CA HIS A 12 -14.78 10.80 2.02
C HIS A 12 -14.35 9.47 1.34
N LYS A 13 -13.06 9.32 1.00
CA LYS A 13 -12.49 8.11 0.42
C LYS A 13 -11.88 7.23 1.52
N PRO A 14 -11.86 5.89 1.33
CA PRO A 14 -11.08 5.00 2.18
C PRO A 14 -9.59 5.40 2.19
N ARG A 15 -8.90 5.08 3.28
CA ARG A 15 -7.47 5.39 3.44
C ARG A 15 -6.62 4.17 3.14
N LEU A 16 -5.63 4.32 2.27
CA LEU A 16 -4.55 3.35 2.07
C LEU A 16 -3.48 3.57 3.12
N VAL A 17 -3.61 2.88 4.24
CA VAL A 17 -2.72 2.99 5.40
C VAL A 17 -1.49 2.12 5.20
N VAL A 18 -0.32 2.75 5.11
CA VAL A 18 0.96 2.04 5.00
C VAL A 18 1.70 2.14 6.33
N ARG A 19 2.10 0.99 6.90
CA ARG A 19 2.84 0.91 8.15
C ARG A 19 4.07 0.04 8.00
N LYS A 20 5.21 0.57 8.46
CA LYS A 20 6.49 -0.13 8.52
C LYS A 20 6.72 -0.64 9.95
N SER A 21 7.19 -1.87 10.05
CA SER A 21 7.83 -2.44 11.23
C SER A 21 9.33 -2.66 10.94
N ASN A 22 10.09 -3.13 11.92
CA ASN A 22 11.55 -3.34 11.78
C ASN A 22 11.89 -4.29 10.63
N LYS A 23 11.08 -5.34 10.40
CA LYS A 23 11.34 -6.39 9.40
C LYS A 23 10.17 -6.65 8.45
N ASN A 24 9.08 -5.91 8.58
CA ASN A 24 7.82 -6.21 7.88
C ASN A 24 7.07 -4.93 7.50
N TYR A 25 6.15 -5.08 6.55
CA TYR A 25 5.19 -4.06 6.16
C TYR A 25 3.77 -4.57 6.28
N THR A 26 2.87 -3.65 6.60
CA THR A 26 1.43 -3.87 6.56
C THR A 26 0.80 -2.73 5.78
N VAL A 27 -0.05 -3.08 4.82
CA VAL A 27 -0.85 -2.14 4.03
C VAL A 27 -2.31 -2.50 4.21
N GLN A 28 -3.12 -1.50 4.55
CA GLN A 28 -4.56 -1.68 4.82
C GLN A 28 -5.37 -0.63 4.08
N VAL A 29 -6.58 -1.00 3.69
CA VAL A 29 -7.59 -0.05 3.22
C VAL A 29 -8.62 0.10 4.31
N ILE A 30 -8.74 1.30 4.85
CA ILE A 30 -9.54 1.59 6.05
C ILE A 30 -10.59 2.64 5.73
N GLU A 31 -11.85 2.31 5.97
CA GLU A 31 -12.97 3.23 5.93
C GLU A 31 -13.23 3.82 7.32
N TYR A 32 -13.61 5.09 7.36
CA TYR A 32 -14.06 5.71 8.60
C TYR A 32 -15.56 5.48 8.78
N GLN A 33 -15.95 4.98 9.95
CA GLN A 33 -17.34 4.90 10.38
C GLN A 33 -17.49 5.64 11.72
N LYS A 34 -18.69 6.12 12.05
CA LYS A 34 -18.93 6.90 13.27
C LYS A 34 -18.55 6.13 14.55
N GLU A 35 -18.77 4.81 14.53
CA GLU A 35 -18.43 3.92 15.65
C GLU A 35 -16.94 3.58 15.72
N GLY A 36 -16.19 3.76 14.64
CA GLY A 36 -14.79 3.39 14.55
C GLY A 36 -14.29 3.19 13.12
N ASP A 37 -12.98 3.05 12.98
CA ASP A 37 -12.37 2.72 11.69
C ASP A 37 -12.63 1.24 11.34
N ARG A 38 -13.14 0.99 10.13
CA ARG A 38 -13.36 -0.36 9.60
C ARG A 38 -12.28 -0.71 8.60
N VAL A 39 -11.57 -1.82 8.82
CA VAL A 39 -10.60 -2.36 7.85
C VAL A 39 -11.35 -3.13 6.77
N LEU A 40 -11.34 -2.61 5.54
CA LEU A 40 -11.93 -3.28 4.39
C LEU A 40 -10.98 -4.36 3.85
N VAL A 41 -9.68 -4.06 3.82
CA VAL A 41 -8.64 -4.95 3.30
C VAL A 41 -7.38 -4.81 4.14
N SER A 42 -6.67 -5.91 4.31
CA SER A 42 -5.35 -5.95 4.93
C SER A 42 -4.43 -6.86 4.13
N ALA A 43 -3.15 -6.47 4.02
CA ALA A 43 -2.07 -7.26 3.46
C ALA A 43 -0.79 -7.05 4.28
N THR A 44 -0.04 -8.12 4.52
CA THR A 44 1.21 -8.09 5.29
C THR A 44 2.34 -8.79 4.53
N SER A 45 3.57 -8.31 4.69
CA SER A 45 4.76 -8.89 4.05
C SER A 45 5.03 -10.35 4.42
N LYS A 46 4.48 -10.83 5.53
CA LYS A 46 4.56 -12.24 5.95
C LYS A 46 3.87 -13.19 4.97
N GLU A 47 2.83 -12.71 4.28
CA GLU A 47 2.07 -13.51 3.32
C GLU A 47 2.83 -13.72 2.00
N LEU A 48 3.84 -12.88 1.72
CA LEU A 48 4.63 -12.96 0.49
C LEU A 48 5.43 -14.26 0.37
N ALA A 49 5.83 -14.86 1.49
CA ALA A 49 6.55 -16.13 1.48
C ALA A 49 5.72 -17.25 0.84
N ALA A 50 4.41 -17.29 1.12
CA ALA A 50 3.48 -18.25 0.51
C ALA A 50 3.30 -18.00 -1.00
N LEU A 51 3.50 -16.76 -1.45
CA LEU A 51 3.45 -16.37 -2.86
C LEU A 51 4.79 -16.63 -3.58
N GLY A 52 5.79 -17.19 -2.90
CA GLY A 52 7.10 -17.55 -3.45
C GLY A 52 8.13 -16.42 -3.43
N TYR A 53 7.89 -15.33 -2.69
CA TYR A 53 8.90 -14.32 -2.46
C TYR A 53 9.94 -14.83 -1.45
N LYS A 54 11.22 -14.84 -1.84
CA LYS A 54 12.34 -15.33 -1.02
C LYS A 54 13.21 -14.20 -0.46
N GLY A 55 12.92 -12.95 -0.79
CA GLY A 55 13.70 -11.79 -0.36
C GLY A 55 13.37 -11.33 1.06
N HIS A 56 14.11 -10.32 1.53
CA HIS A 56 13.85 -9.72 2.84
C HIS A 56 12.51 -8.95 2.84
N CYS A 57 11.68 -9.16 3.86
CA CYS A 57 10.35 -8.55 3.99
C CYS A 57 10.37 -7.07 4.41
N GLY A 58 11.54 -6.54 4.79
CA GLY A 58 11.75 -5.14 5.19
C GLY A 58 12.27 -4.20 4.09
N ASN A 59 12.38 -4.66 2.84
CA ASN A 59 12.87 -3.85 1.71
C ASN A 59 11.74 -3.18 0.88
N SER A 60 12.12 -2.34 -0.09
CA SER A 60 11.18 -1.66 -1.00
C SER A 60 10.39 -2.61 -1.89
N LYS A 61 11.03 -3.68 -2.39
CA LYS A 61 10.38 -4.71 -3.23
C LYS A 61 9.24 -5.43 -2.50
N ALA A 62 9.46 -5.78 -1.23
CA ALA A 62 8.43 -6.36 -0.37
C ALA A 62 7.27 -5.37 -0.15
N ALA A 63 7.56 -4.10 0.13
CA ALA A 63 6.52 -3.09 0.30
C ALA A 63 5.68 -2.88 -0.97
N TYR A 64 6.33 -2.85 -2.14
CA TYR A 64 5.65 -2.83 -3.43
C TYR A 64 4.70 -4.02 -3.60
N LEU A 65 5.17 -5.25 -3.34
CA LEU A 65 4.34 -6.45 -3.45
C LEU A 65 3.16 -6.44 -2.47
N VAL A 66 3.36 -5.97 -1.23
CA VAL A 66 2.27 -5.84 -0.25
C VAL A 66 1.26 -4.79 -0.71
N GLY A 67 1.72 -3.67 -1.26
CA GLY A 67 0.87 -2.65 -1.86
C GLY A 67 0.04 -3.19 -3.02
N TYR A 68 0.66 -3.95 -3.93
CA TYR A 68 0.00 -4.60 -5.06
C TYR A 68 -1.06 -5.61 -4.60
N LEU A 69 -0.72 -6.43 -3.59
CA LEU A 69 -1.65 -7.37 -2.97
C LEU A 69 -2.84 -6.67 -2.31
N ALA A 70 -2.60 -5.58 -1.59
CA ALA A 70 -3.66 -4.77 -1.00
C ALA A 70 -4.55 -4.14 -2.08
N GLY A 71 -3.98 -3.61 -3.15
CA GLY A 71 -4.72 -3.03 -4.28
C GLY A 71 -5.61 -4.05 -4.98
N LYS A 72 -5.11 -5.24 -5.31
CA LYS A 72 -5.94 -6.32 -5.90
C LYS A 72 -7.07 -6.76 -4.98
N ARG A 73 -6.79 -6.89 -3.68
CA ARG A 73 -7.82 -7.21 -2.68
C ARG A 73 -8.85 -6.08 -2.55
N ALA A 74 -8.43 -4.82 -2.66
CA ALA A 74 -9.33 -3.66 -2.60
C ALA A 74 -10.31 -3.66 -3.77
N LEU A 75 -9.81 -3.84 -4.99
CA LEU A 75 -10.65 -3.95 -6.19
C LEU A 75 -11.63 -5.13 -6.09
N LYS A 76 -11.18 -6.28 -5.58
CA LYS A 76 -12.07 -7.44 -5.31
C LYS A 76 -13.18 -7.12 -4.31
N ASN A 77 -12.93 -6.22 -3.35
CA ASN A 77 -13.91 -5.73 -2.39
C ASN A 77 -14.68 -4.48 -2.87
N LYS A 78 -14.63 -4.17 -4.18
CA LYS A 78 -15.31 -3.03 -4.81
C LYS A 78 -14.84 -1.67 -4.28
N VAL A 79 -13.58 -1.59 -3.85
CA VAL A 79 -12.93 -0.33 -3.49
C VAL A 79 -12.05 0.10 -4.64
N GLU A 80 -12.48 1.12 -5.37
CA GLU A 80 -11.82 1.61 -6.58
C GLU A 80 -10.81 2.72 -6.32
N SER A 81 -11.01 3.51 -5.25
CA SER A 81 -10.10 4.58 -4.89
C SER A 81 -9.80 4.65 -3.40
N ALA A 82 -8.63 5.18 -3.07
CA ALA A 82 -8.20 5.43 -1.69
C ALA A 82 -7.26 6.63 -1.61
N VAL A 83 -7.03 7.15 -0.40
CA VAL A 83 -6.04 8.21 -0.15
C VAL A 83 -4.91 7.67 0.71
N LEU A 84 -3.66 7.93 0.32
CA LEU A 84 -2.48 7.45 1.04
C LEU A 84 -2.41 8.03 2.47
N ASP A 85 -2.29 7.14 3.45
CA ASP A 85 -2.01 7.46 4.86
C ASP A 85 -0.69 6.81 5.29
N MET A 86 0.39 7.58 5.20
CA MET A 86 1.73 7.16 5.66
C MET A 86 1.93 7.34 7.18
N GLY A 87 0.94 7.86 7.89
CA GLY A 87 1.00 8.11 9.33
C GLY A 87 2.14 9.06 9.72
N MET A 88 3.13 8.52 10.43
CA MET A 88 4.30 9.26 10.90
C MET A 88 5.53 9.08 10.02
N VAL A 89 5.43 8.30 8.93
CA VAL A 89 6.53 8.16 7.97
C VAL A 89 6.73 9.47 7.20
N SER A 90 7.99 9.91 7.12
CA SER A 90 8.37 11.11 6.38
C SER A 90 8.22 10.90 4.87
N ALA A 91 7.62 11.87 4.19
CA ALA A 91 7.41 11.86 2.74
C ALA A 91 8.73 12.23 2.02
N VAL A 92 9.68 11.30 1.99
CA VAL A 92 10.98 11.44 1.31
C VAL A 92 10.95 10.64 0.01
N LEU A 93 11.51 11.19 -1.07
CA LEU A 93 11.64 10.49 -2.36
C LEU A 93 12.34 9.14 -2.16
N GLY A 94 11.82 8.07 -2.78
CA GLY A 94 12.35 6.72 -2.59
C GLY A 94 12.02 6.08 -1.23
N SER A 95 11.19 6.72 -0.40
CA SER A 95 10.70 6.08 0.83
C SER A 95 9.93 4.80 0.50
N VAL A 96 9.98 3.85 1.43
CA VAL A 96 9.33 2.56 1.24
C VAL A 96 7.79 2.68 1.18
N ALA A 97 7.23 3.76 1.74
CA ALA A 97 5.81 4.05 1.61
C ALA A 97 5.41 4.36 0.15
N PHE A 98 6.27 5.02 -0.63
CA PHE A 98 6.03 5.26 -2.05
C PHE A 98 6.18 4.00 -2.90
N ALA A 99 7.03 3.04 -2.50
CA ALA A 99 7.05 1.73 -3.15
C ALA A 99 5.72 0.98 -2.95
N ALA A 100 5.14 1.01 -1.74
CA ALA A 100 3.82 0.43 -1.48
C ALA A 100 2.70 1.15 -2.24
N LEU A 101 2.76 2.49 -2.32
CA LEU A 101 1.85 3.28 -3.15
C LEU A 101 1.94 2.86 -4.62
N ARG A 102 3.16 2.78 -5.18
CA ARG A 102 3.38 2.33 -6.57
C ARG A 102 2.76 0.97 -6.82
N GLY A 103 2.95 0.03 -5.90
CA GLY A 103 2.34 -1.30 -5.98
C GLY A 103 0.80 -1.24 -6.02
N ALA A 104 0.18 -0.43 -5.17
CA ALA A 104 -1.28 -0.29 -5.15
C ALA A 104 -1.82 0.34 -6.44
N VAL A 105 -1.15 1.35 -6.97
CA VAL A 105 -1.49 2.00 -8.25
C VAL A 105 -1.34 1.02 -9.41
N ASP A 106 -0.21 0.30 -9.51
CA ASP A 106 0.02 -0.72 -10.54
C ASP A 106 -1.01 -1.87 -10.46
N ALA A 107 -1.60 -2.12 -9.29
CA ALA A 107 -2.68 -3.10 -9.14
C ALA A 107 -4.02 -2.61 -9.71
N GLY A 108 -4.16 -1.31 -9.94
CA GLY A 108 -5.34 -0.63 -10.48
C GLY A 108 -6.15 0.18 -9.46
N LEU A 109 -5.65 0.36 -8.23
CA LEU A 109 -6.32 1.21 -7.23
C LEU A 109 -6.05 2.68 -7.54
N ASP A 110 -7.10 3.49 -7.71
CA ASP A 110 -6.96 4.94 -7.87
C ASP A 110 -6.53 5.58 -6.54
N VAL A 111 -5.30 6.06 -6.48
CA VAL A 111 -4.78 6.79 -5.32
C VAL A 111 -4.20 8.11 -5.83
N PRO A 112 -4.70 9.29 -5.40
CA PRO A 112 -4.13 10.55 -5.83
C PRO A 112 -2.65 10.67 -5.44
N HIS A 113 -1.78 10.91 -6.42
CA HIS A 113 -0.33 11.04 -6.25
C HIS A 113 0.31 11.89 -7.36
N ASN A 114 1.58 12.28 -7.17
CA ASN A 114 2.42 12.83 -8.23
C ASN A 114 3.37 11.72 -8.71
N GLU A 115 3.40 11.43 -10.02
CA GLU A 115 4.26 10.39 -10.61
C GLU A 115 5.75 10.57 -10.27
N GLU A 116 6.23 11.81 -10.11
CA GLU A 116 7.63 12.11 -9.79
C GLU A 116 8.09 11.53 -8.45
N ILE A 117 7.15 11.29 -7.51
CA ILE A 117 7.48 10.75 -6.18
C ILE A 117 7.57 9.22 -6.19
N LEU A 118 7.07 8.58 -7.26
CA LEU A 118 7.01 7.14 -7.35
C LEU A 118 8.36 6.57 -7.83
N PRO A 119 8.82 5.46 -7.24
CA PRO A 119 9.95 4.74 -7.79
C PRO A 119 9.61 4.21 -9.19
N ALA A 120 10.61 4.22 -10.09
CA ALA A 120 10.47 3.73 -11.46
C ALA A 120 10.06 2.25 -11.51
N ALA A 121 9.19 1.89 -12.45
CA ALA A 121 8.62 0.55 -12.56
C ALA A 121 9.68 -0.56 -12.73
N GLU A 122 10.76 -0.24 -13.44
CA GLU A 122 11.90 -1.14 -13.71
C GLU A 122 12.54 -1.65 -12.41
N SER A 123 12.46 -0.86 -11.33
CA SER A 123 12.98 -1.20 -9.99
C SER A 123 12.29 -2.41 -9.35
N PHE A 124 11.14 -2.82 -9.90
CA PHE A 124 10.31 -3.93 -9.41
C PHE A 124 10.18 -5.10 -10.40
N SER A 125 10.89 -5.06 -11.53
CA SER A 125 10.87 -6.14 -12.55
C SER A 125 11.21 -7.53 -11.97
N GLU A 126 12.18 -7.60 -11.06
CA GLU A 126 12.60 -8.85 -10.41
C GLU A 126 11.48 -9.56 -9.62
N VAL A 127 10.43 -8.83 -9.23
CA VAL A 127 9.30 -9.41 -8.47
C VAL A 127 8.06 -9.70 -9.32
N ASP A 128 8.16 -9.59 -10.66
CA ASP A 128 7.04 -9.84 -11.57
C ASP A 128 6.50 -11.26 -11.49
N ALA A 129 7.35 -12.25 -11.24
CA ALA A 129 6.92 -13.63 -11.02
C ALA A 129 5.99 -13.77 -9.80
N VAL A 130 6.19 -12.97 -8.75
CA VAL A 130 5.34 -12.96 -7.56
C VAL A 130 4.05 -12.18 -7.83
N LYS A 131 4.11 -11.05 -8.56
CA LYS A 131 2.92 -10.27 -8.96
C LYS A 131 1.93 -11.10 -9.78
N LYS A 132 2.42 -11.96 -10.68
CA LYS A 132 1.58 -12.85 -11.49
C LYS A 132 0.80 -13.86 -10.65
N LYS A 133 1.29 -14.24 -9.47
CA LYS A 133 0.57 -15.13 -8.53
C LYS A 133 -0.46 -14.41 -7.67
N ILE A 134 -0.37 -13.07 -7.58
CA ILE A 134 -1.30 -12.21 -6.84
C ILE A 134 -2.49 -11.80 -7.71
N SER A 135 -2.26 -11.69 -9.03
CA SER A 135 -3.28 -11.30 -10.03
C SER A 135 -4.24 -12.45 -10.29
#